data_AF-A0A1J0AFM3-F1
#
_entry.id   AF-A0A1J0AFM3-F1
#
_cell.length_a   1.000
_cell.length_b   1.000
_cell.length_c   1.000
_cell.angle_alpha   90.00
_cell.angle_beta   90.00
_cell.angle_gamma   90.00
#
_symmetry.space_group_name_H-M   'P 1'
#
loop_
_entity.id
_entity.type
_entity.pdbx_description
1 polymer ?
#
loop_
_entity_poly.entity_id
_entity_poly.type
_entity_poly.pdbx_seq_one_letter_code
_entity_poly.pdbx_strand_id
1 'polypeptide(L)'
;MTLIPRFVNPAANGHLSKLGNGVVPADGEMPLLLGESPSPDRYGDDEPVTRSRKTDPELGQRVAAFLLAKGVATPQVATGLDENQKRTLIARNFAEIMVALGLDLGDDSLADTPRRVAQMYVDEIFYGLDWRHFPKCTTVENKMGYSSMVMERNINVQSNCEHHFVIIDGRAHVAYIPKQKVLGLSKINRIVEYFAKRPQIQERLTEQIFYALSYILETEDIAVVIQAKHYCVKSRGVADVNSDTVTSKLGGLFLHSTATRSEFMRVVNSVIAP
;
A
#
# COMPACT_ATOMS: atom_id res chain seq x y z
N MET A 1 -15.57 -29.17 -36.43
CA MET A 1 -15.56 -28.24 -37.58
C MET A 1 -16.97 -27.68 -37.68
N THR A 2 -17.22 -26.64 -36.90
CA THR A 2 -18.57 -26.18 -36.58
C THR A 2 -18.69 -24.75 -37.12
N LEU A 3 -19.46 -24.61 -38.18
CA LEU A 3 -19.67 -23.37 -38.94
C LEU A 3 -20.62 -22.45 -38.17
N ILE A 4 -20.13 -21.26 -37.81
CA ILE A 4 -20.93 -20.15 -37.27
C ILE A 4 -21.54 -19.39 -38.47
N PRO A 5 -22.86 -19.12 -38.52
CA PRO A 5 -23.45 -18.35 -39.61
C PRO A 5 -23.13 -16.85 -39.49
N ARG A 6 -22.72 -16.26 -40.63
CA ARG A 6 -22.51 -14.83 -40.82
C ARG A 6 -23.84 -14.07 -40.70
N PHE A 7 -23.89 -13.07 -39.83
CA PHE A 7 -24.97 -12.07 -39.83
C PHE A 7 -24.72 -11.06 -40.96
N VAL A 8 -25.73 -10.89 -41.81
CA VAL A 8 -25.81 -9.90 -42.89
C VAL A 8 -26.49 -8.65 -42.32
N ASN A 9 -25.86 -7.48 -42.51
CA ASN A 9 -26.41 -6.18 -42.14
C ASN A 9 -27.23 -5.60 -43.31
N PRO A 10 -28.53 -5.30 -43.16
CA PRO A 10 -29.28 -4.50 -44.12
C PRO A 10 -29.23 -3.02 -43.72
N ALA A 11 -28.68 -2.21 -44.61
CA ALA A 11 -28.61 -0.76 -44.46
C ALA A 11 -29.95 -0.05 -44.69
N ALA A 12 -30.06 1.11 -44.02
CA ALA A 12 -30.70 2.36 -44.44
C ALA A 12 -32.23 2.56 -44.30
N ASN A 13 -32.58 3.45 -43.36
CA ASN A 13 -33.45 4.64 -43.50
C ASN A 13 -33.54 5.27 -42.10
N GLY A 14 -33.31 6.54 -41.78
CA GLY A 14 -33.05 7.76 -42.53
C GLY A 14 -33.47 8.93 -41.64
N HIS A 15 -32.53 9.64 -41.00
CA HIS A 15 -32.70 11.04 -40.58
C HIS A 15 -31.34 11.65 -40.23
N LEU A 16 -30.89 12.56 -41.09
CA LEU A 16 -29.67 13.35 -40.95
C LEU A 16 -30.00 14.61 -40.14
N SER A 17 -29.50 14.71 -38.91
CA SER A 17 -29.34 15.98 -38.22
C SER A 17 -27.85 16.33 -38.17
N LYS A 18 -27.51 17.45 -38.80
CA LYS A 18 -26.15 18.00 -38.96
C LYS A 18 -25.42 18.12 -37.62
N LEU A 19 -24.31 17.41 -37.46
CA LEU A 19 -23.24 17.72 -36.51
C LEU A 19 -21.91 17.69 -37.25
N GLY A 20 -21.00 18.55 -36.79
CA GLY A 20 -19.88 19.11 -37.55
C GLY A 20 -18.85 18.13 -38.10
N ASN A 21 -18.10 18.65 -39.08
CA ASN A 21 -17.01 17.98 -39.79
C ASN A 21 -16.05 17.24 -38.85
N GLY A 22 -16.07 15.92 -38.90
CA GLY A 22 -15.03 15.03 -38.41
C GLY A 22 -15.06 13.77 -39.26
N VAL A 23 -14.12 13.65 -40.19
CA VAL A 23 -13.93 12.44 -41.00
C VAL A 23 -13.36 11.36 -40.08
N VAL A 24 -14.08 10.26 -39.88
CA VAL A 24 -13.54 9.06 -39.21
C VAL A 24 -12.84 8.22 -40.29
N PRO A 25 -11.53 7.91 -40.17
CA PRO A 25 -10.87 6.99 -41.11
C PRO A 25 -11.37 5.56 -40.93
N ALA A 26 -11.41 4.81 -42.02
CA ALA A 26 -11.87 3.43 -42.08
C ALA A 26 -10.69 2.46 -41.88
N ASP A 27 -9.97 2.63 -40.78
CA ASP A 27 -8.78 1.86 -40.45
C ASP A 27 -8.56 2.05 -38.95
N GLY A 28 -8.58 0.95 -38.18
CA GLY A 28 -8.63 0.96 -36.71
C GLY A 28 -7.35 1.44 -36.00
N GLU A 29 -6.74 2.52 -36.46
CA GLU A 29 -5.71 3.26 -35.72
C GLU A 29 -6.36 4.47 -35.03
N MET A 30 -6.37 4.44 -33.69
CA MET A 30 -6.72 5.62 -32.89
C MET A 30 -5.72 6.74 -33.22
N PRO A 31 -6.18 7.96 -33.55
CA PRO A 31 -5.26 9.07 -33.76
C PRO A 31 -4.49 9.31 -32.47
N LEU A 32 -3.16 9.27 -32.55
CA LEU A 32 -2.28 9.83 -31.53
C LEU A 32 -2.62 11.31 -31.41
N LEU A 33 -3.50 11.65 -30.48
CA LEU A 33 -3.67 13.02 -30.00
C LEU A 33 -2.40 13.35 -29.21
N LEU A 34 -1.36 13.76 -29.95
CA LEU A 34 -0.24 14.53 -29.43
C LEU A 34 -0.77 15.91 -29.05
N GLY A 35 -1.62 15.96 -28.01
CA GLY A 35 -1.87 17.19 -27.28
C GLY A 35 -0.60 17.51 -26.50
N GLU A 36 -0.08 18.72 -26.68
CA GLU A 36 1.03 19.22 -25.88
C GLU A 36 0.74 18.99 -24.40
N SER A 37 1.71 18.41 -23.68
CA SER A 37 1.62 18.27 -22.23
C SER A 37 1.31 19.63 -21.61
N PRO A 38 0.31 19.74 -20.72
CA PRO A 38 0.01 21.01 -20.07
C PRO A 38 1.27 21.55 -19.37
N SER A 39 1.48 22.87 -19.48
CA SER A 39 2.67 23.56 -18.98
C SER A 39 2.93 23.23 -17.50
N PRO A 40 4.19 23.04 -17.07
CA PRO A 40 4.53 22.64 -15.70
C PRO A 40 4.07 23.63 -14.60
N ASP A 41 3.78 24.89 -14.97
CA ASP A 41 3.78 26.02 -14.04
C ASP A 41 2.41 26.41 -13.45
N ARG A 42 1.33 25.62 -13.65
CA ARG A 42 -0.03 26.09 -13.29
C ARG A 42 -0.50 25.83 -11.85
N TYR A 43 0.21 25.00 -11.09
CA TYR A 43 -0.12 24.78 -9.68
C TYR A 43 1.19 24.69 -8.91
N GLY A 44 1.33 25.58 -7.91
CA GLY A 44 2.57 25.78 -7.16
C GLY A 44 3.11 24.49 -6.56
N ASP A 45 4.41 24.52 -6.33
CA ASP A 45 5.24 23.46 -5.76
C ASP A 45 4.60 22.87 -4.48
N ASP A 46 3.75 21.86 -4.62
CA ASP A 46 3.56 20.86 -3.57
C ASP A 46 4.84 20.02 -3.56
N GLU A 47 5.92 20.63 -3.06
CA GLU A 47 7.15 19.94 -2.73
C GLU A 47 6.78 18.67 -1.97
N PRO A 48 7.27 17.48 -2.40
CA PRO A 48 6.99 16.24 -1.69
C PRO A 48 7.40 16.46 -0.24
N VAL A 49 6.43 16.31 0.69
CA VAL A 49 6.65 16.52 2.13
C VAL A 49 7.91 15.75 2.51
N THR A 50 9.00 16.49 2.70
CA THR A 50 10.32 15.88 2.83
C THR A 50 10.33 15.08 4.13
N ARG A 51 10.26 13.75 4.03
CA ARG A 51 10.32 12.82 5.18
C ARG A 51 11.73 12.77 5.83
N SER A 52 12.53 13.82 5.67
CA SER A 52 13.99 13.75 5.52
C SER A 52 14.83 13.72 6.80
N ARG A 53 14.30 13.32 7.97
CA ARG A 53 15.16 13.20 9.19
C ARG A 53 14.93 11.98 10.07
N LYS A 54 14.05 11.05 9.70
CA LYS A 54 13.63 9.93 10.59
C LYS A 54 13.80 8.55 9.96
N THR A 55 14.67 8.42 8.97
CA THR A 55 14.94 7.16 8.24
C THR A 55 16.33 6.60 8.56
N ASP A 56 16.54 5.33 8.26
CA ASP A 56 17.79 4.59 8.39
C ASP A 56 17.90 3.58 7.24
N PRO A 57 18.47 4.00 6.09
CA PRO A 57 18.59 3.15 4.90
C PRO A 57 19.44 1.90 5.14
N GLU A 58 20.49 1.99 5.97
CA GLU A 58 21.38 0.85 6.24
C GLU A 58 20.65 -0.25 7.02
N LEU A 59 19.91 0.13 8.06
CA LEU A 59 19.02 -0.80 8.74
C LEU A 59 17.96 -1.36 7.79
N GLY A 60 17.39 -0.51 6.94
CA GLY A 60 16.45 -0.92 5.90
C GLY A 60 16.99 -2.04 5.03
N GLN A 61 18.22 -1.93 4.52
CA GLN A 61 18.85 -2.96 3.71
C GLN A 61 19.08 -4.28 4.47
N ARG A 62 19.51 -4.20 5.73
CA ARG A 62 19.70 -5.40 6.56
C ARG A 62 18.38 -6.12 6.84
N VAL A 63 17.33 -5.38 7.16
CA VAL A 63 15.98 -5.92 7.34
C VAL A 63 15.46 -6.49 6.02
N ALA A 64 15.69 -5.83 4.88
CA ALA A 64 15.30 -6.32 3.57
C ALA A 64 15.89 -7.70 3.27
N ALA A 65 17.21 -7.86 3.48
CA ALA A 65 17.90 -9.13 3.30
C ALA A 65 17.34 -10.21 4.24
N PHE A 66 17.04 -9.85 5.50
CA PHE A 66 16.43 -10.78 6.45
C PHE A 66 15.03 -11.23 6.02
N LEU A 67 14.17 -10.31 5.56
CA LEU A 67 12.83 -10.65 5.09
C LEU A 67 12.86 -11.50 3.81
N LEU A 68 13.84 -11.26 2.93
CA LEU A 68 14.05 -12.09 1.73
C LEU A 68 14.40 -13.52 2.13
N ALA A 69 15.33 -13.70 3.09
CA ALA A 69 15.69 -15.01 3.61
C ALA A 69 14.52 -15.75 4.29
N LYS A 70 13.56 -15.00 4.86
CA LYS A 70 12.32 -15.55 5.44
C LYS A 70 11.23 -15.82 4.39
N GLY A 71 11.41 -15.41 3.14
CA GLY A 71 10.41 -15.61 2.07
C GLY A 71 9.18 -14.70 2.20
N VAL A 72 9.27 -13.60 2.95
CA VAL A 72 8.12 -12.71 3.22
C VAL A 72 8.30 -11.30 2.64
N ALA A 73 9.38 -11.06 1.89
CA ALA A 73 9.58 -9.79 1.20
C ALA A 73 8.45 -9.53 0.18
N THR A 74 8.03 -8.27 0.06
CA THR A 74 7.11 -7.87 -1.02
C THR A 74 7.80 -8.12 -2.36
N PRO A 75 7.15 -8.78 -3.33
CA PRO A 75 7.75 -9.06 -4.64
C PRO A 75 8.11 -7.76 -5.35
N GLN A 76 9.40 -7.53 -5.58
CA GLN A 76 9.91 -6.32 -6.24
C GLN A 76 11.00 -6.67 -7.25
N VAL A 77 11.06 -5.89 -8.34
CA VAL A 77 12.13 -5.94 -9.34
C VAL A 77 12.70 -4.53 -9.53
N ALA A 78 13.98 -4.45 -9.89
CA ALA A 78 14.63 -3.17 -10.17
C ALA A 78 14.11 -2.60 -11.49
N THR A 79 13.66 -1.35 -11.47
CA THR A 79 13.16 -0.66 -12.68
C THR A 79 14.20 0.22 -13.37
N GLY A 80 15.26 0.63 -12.65
CA GLY A 80 16.24 1.60 -13.15
C GLY A 80 15.72 3.04 -13.28
N LEU A 81 14.48 3.30 -12.83
CA LEU A 81 13.84 4.62 -12.91
C LEU A 81 14.01 5.41 -11.61
N ASP A 82 14.31 6.70 -11.72
CA ASP A 82 14.19 7.64 -10.60
C ASP A 82 12.72 7.99 -10.31
N GLU A 83 12.46 8.73 -9.23
CA GLU A 83 11.12 9.09 -8.78
C GLU A 83 10.38 9.97 -9.79
N ASN A 84 11.08 10.86 -10.48
CA ASN A 84 10.47 11.75 -11.47
C ASN A 84 10.05 10.95 -12.71
N GLN A 85 10.94 10.10 -13.21
CA GLN A 85 10.66 9.18 -14.32
C GLN A 85 9.48 8.25 -14.00
N LYS A 86 9.40 7.73 -12.76
CA LYS A 86 8.24 6.95 -12.30
C LYS A 86 6.95 7.77 -12.34
N ARG A 87 6.96 8.99 -11.79
CA ARG A 87 5.78 9.86 -11.79
C ARG A 87 5.31 10.18 -13.21
N THR A 88 6.22 10.58 -14.10
CA THR A 88 5.90 10.86 -15.50
C THR A 88 5.30 9.65 -16.20
N LEU A 89 5.91 8.47 -16.03
CA LEU A 89 5.43 7.24 -16.65
C LEU A 89 4.04 6.83 -16.14
N ILE A 90 3.84 6.88 -14.82
CA ILE A 90 2.56 6.52 -14.19
C ILE A 90 1.47 7.52 -14.60
N ALA A 91 1.75 8.82 -14.56
CA ALA A 91 0.78 9.85 -14.95
C ALA A 91 0.32 9.66 -16.40
N ARG A 92 1.25 9.45 -17.32
CA ARG A 92 0.90 9.15 -18.72
C ARG A 92 -0.01 7.93 -18.83
N ASN A 93 0.37 6.82 -18.21
CA ASN A 93 -0.41 5.58 -18.30
C ASN A 93 -1.79 5.71 -17.63
N PHE A 94 -1.91 6.50 -16.56
CA PHE A 94 -3.18 6.72 -15.90
C PHE A 94 -4.11 7.64 -16.71
N ALA A 95 -3.55 8.60 -17.46
CA ALA A 95 -4.31 9.39 -18.42
C ALA A 95 -4.93 8.49 -19.51
N GLU A 96 -4.17 7.53 -20.05
CA GLU A 96 -4.69 6.54 -21.00
C GLU A 96 -5.83 5.70 -20.39
N ILE A 97 -5.72 5.30 -19.12
CA ILE A 97 -6.80 4.62 -18.41
C ILE A 97 -8.05 5.50 -18.32
N MET A 98 -7.90 6.79 -17.98
CA MET A 98 -9.02 7.72 -17.89
C MET A 98 -9.71 7.96 -19.24
N VAL A 99 -8.94 8.12 -20.32
CA VAL A 99 -9.47 8.22 -21.68
C VAL A 99 -10.19 6.94 -22.09
N ALA A 100 -9.64 5.78 -21.77
CA ALA A 100 -10.28 4.49 -22.03
C ALA A 100 -11.60 4.31 -21.26
N LEU A 101 -11.77 4.98 -20.12
CA LEU A 101 -13.03 5.05 -19.36
C LEU A 101 -14.03 6.10 -19.91
N GLY A 102 -13.65 6.87 -20.93
CA GLY A 102 -14.47 7.94 -21.52
C GLY A 102 -14.49 9.23 -20.70
N LEU A 103 -13.47 9.47 -19.85
CA LEU A 103 -13.37 10.69 -19.07
C LEU A 103 -12.75 11.83 -19.90
N ASP A 104 -13.35 13.02 -19.82
CA ASP A 104 -12.85 14.23 -20.47
C ASP A 104 -11.71 14.85 -19.66
N LEU A 105 -10.47 14.76 -20.16
CA LEU A 105 -9.30 15.37 -19.53
C LEU A 105 -9.17 16.88 -19.81
N GLY A 106 -10.07 17.46 -20.61
CA GLY A 106 -10.22 18.91 -20.74
C GLY A 106 -10.98 19.56 -19.58
N ASP A 107 -11.70 18.76 -18.78
CA ASP A 107 -12.37 19.22 -17.56
C ASP A 107 -11.34 19.61 -16.49
N ASP A 108 -11.55 20.77 -15.86
CA ASP A 108 -10.61 21.36 -14.90
C ASP A 108 -10.43 20.52 -13.63
N SER A 109 -11.46 19.76 -13.22
CA SER A 109 -11.40 18.84 -12.10
C SER A 109 -10.54 17.61 -12.41
N LEU A 110 -10.65 17.08 -13.64
CA LEU A 110 -10.03 15.83 -14.05
C LEU A 110 -8.63 15.98 -14.65
N ALA A 111 -8.33 17.13 -15.27
CA ALA A 111 -7.07 17.40 -16.00
C ALA A 111 -5.81 17.00 -15.20
N ASP A 112 -5.80 17.31 -13.90
CA ASP A 112 -4.65 17.06 -13.01
C ASP A 112 -4.68 15.69 -12.30
N THR A 113 -5.74 14.89 -12.49
CA THR A 113 -5.89 13.58 -11.84
C THR A 113 -4.75 12.62 -12.13
N PRO A 114 -4.26 12.47 -13.38
CA PRO A 114 -3.15 11.54 -13.66
C PRO A 114 -1.88 11.91 -12.88
N ARG A 115 -1.59 13.21 -12.74
CA ARG A 115 -0.47 13.72 -11.94
C ARG A 115 -0.66 13.41 -10.45
N ARG A 116 -1.85 13.68 -9.90
CA ARG A 116 -2.17 13.39 -8.49
C ARG A 116 -2.06 11.90 -8.18
N VAL A 117 -2.51 11.01 -9.07
CA VAL A 117 -2.39 9.56 -8.88
C VAL A 117 -0.93 9.11 -8.92
N ALA A 118 -0.14 9.66 -9.83
CA ALA A 118 1.29 9.37 -9.90
C ALA A 118 2.04 9.78 -8.63
N GLN A 119 1.76 10.99 -8.12
CA GLN A 119 2.33 11.48 -6.85
C GLN A 119 1.89 10.61 -5.67
N MET A 120 0.59 10.29 -5.58
CA MET A 120 0.06 9.40 -4.54
C MET A 120 0.79 8.04 -4.54
N TYR A 121 0.96 7.41 -5.70
CA TYR A 121 1.65 6.11 -5.79
C TYR A 121 3.14 6.20 -5.45
N VAL A 122 3.86 7.19 -5.96
CA VAL A 122 5.32 7.26 -5.79
C VAL A 122 5.70 7.76 -4.40
N ASP A 123 5.01 8.78 -3.89
CA ASP A 123 5.46 9.58 -2.74
C ASP A 123 4.65 9.32 -1.45
N GLU A 124 3.43 8.76 -1.56
CA GLU A 124 2.49 8.74 -0.43
C GLU A 124 2.07 7.35 0.05
N ILE A 125 1.45 6.52 -0.81
CA ILE A 125 0.84 5.27 -0.38
C ILE A 125 1.73 4.05 -0.61
N PHE A 126 2.74 4.15 -1.48
CA PHE A 126 3.72 3.07 -1.74
C PHE A 126 5.17 3.42 -1.44
N TYR A 127 5.44 4.52 -0.72
CA TYR A 127 6.83 4.89 -0.36
C TYR A 127 7.56 3.80 0.43
N GLY A 128 6.83 2.91 1.11
CA GLY A 128 7.39 1.80 1.89
C GLY A 128 8.03 0.71 1.03
N LEU A 129 7.87 0.75 -0.29
CA LEU A 129 8.63 -0.09 -1.23
C LEU A 129 10.11 0.27 -1.25
N ASP A 130 10.44 1.54 -0.99
CA ASP A 130 11.80 2.04 -0.99
C ASP A 130 12.45 1.98 0.40
N TRP A 131 13.48 1.14 0.51
CA TRP A 131 14.23 0.91 1.75
C TRP A 131 15.00 2.13 2.26
N ARG A 132 15.21 3.16 1.45
CA ARG A 132 15.74 4.46 1.92
C ARG A 132 14.78 5.15 2.88
N HIS A 133 13.49 4.82 2.83
CA HIS A 133 12.46 5.34 3.74
C HIS A 133 12.26 4.49 5.00
N PHE A 134 13.04 3.41 5.20
CA PHE A 134 12.92 2.59 6.39
C PHE A 134 13.13 3.43 7.65
N PRO A 135 12.30 3.31 8.70
CA PRO A 135 12.37 4.22 9.84
C PRO A 135 13.61 3.97 10.71
N LYS A 136 14.21 5.05 11.20
CA LYS A 136 15.26 4.99 12.22
C LYS A 136 14.72 4.40 13.52
N CYS A 137 15.23 3.24 13.90
CA CYS A 137 14.78 2.49 15.08
C CYS A 137 15.72 2.73 16.27
N THR A 138 15.34 3.66 17.14
CA THR A 138 16.12 3.96 18.35
C THR A 138 15.77 2.97 19.45
N THR A 139 16.79 2.28 19.97
CA THR A 139 16.69 1.38 21.13
C THR A 139 17.48 1.94 22.31
N VAL A 140 17.04 1.62 23.53
CA VAL A 140 17.82 1.81 24.76
C VAL A 140 18.12 0.46 25.40
N GLU A 141 19.17 0.40 26.20
CA GLU A 141 19.51 -0.79 26.98
C GLU A 141 18.46 -1.06 28.07
N ASN A 142 18.06 -2.32 28.24
CA ASN A 142 17.10 -2.76 29.26
C ASN A 142 17.74 -2.83 30.67
N LYS A 143 18.31 -1.72 31.15
CA LYS A 143 19.00 -1.64 32.47
C LYS A 143 18.09 -1.94 33.65
N MET A 144 16.78 -1.76 33.47
CA MET A 144 15.74 -2.01 34.45
C MET A 144 15.38 -3.50 34.59
N GLY A 145 15.86 -4.37 33.68
CA GLY A 145 15.49 -5.78 33.68
C GLY A 145 13.99 -6.02 33.45
N TYR A 146 13.33 -5.15 32.67
CA TYR A 146 11.91 -5.29 32.38
C TYR A 146 11.69 -6.57 31.57
N SER A 147 10.91 -7.50 32.13
CA SER A 147 10.72 -8.86 31.62
C SER A 147 9.26 -9.21 31.34
N SER A 148 8.38 -8.21 31.40
CA SER A 148 6.98 -8.33 31.01
C SER A 148 6.75 -7.86 29.57
N MET A 149 5.58 -8.11 29.00
CA MET A 149 5.27 -7.64 27.65
C MET A 149 5.13 -6.11 27.60
N VAL A 150 5.73 -5.48 26.59
CA VAL A 150 5.42 -4.13 26.15
C VAL A 150 4.48 -4.24 24.96
N MET A 151 3.35 -3.55 24.98
CA MET A 151 2.36 -3.60 23.92
C MET A 151 1.96 -2.19 23.46
N GLU A 152 2.11 -1.95 22.16
CA GLU A 152 1.54 -0.80 21.45
C GLU A 152 0.30 -1.30 20.71
N ARG A 153 -0.86 -0.68 20.96
CA ARG A 153 -2.15 -1.16 20.46
C ARG A 153 -2.94 -0.07 19.75
N ASN A 154 -3.84 -0.48 18.87
CA ASN A 154 -4.64 0.42 18.01
C ASN A 154 -3.77 1.29 17.08
N ILE A 155 -2.67 0.71 16.59
CA ILE A 155 -1.80 1.36 15.62
C ILE A 155 -2.53 1.45 14.29
N ASN A 156 -2.63 2.64 13.69
CA ASN A 156 -3.27 2.84 12.40
C ASN A 156 -2.62 1.98 11.29
N VAL A 157 -3.44 1.24 10.53
CA VAL A 157 -3.03 0.51 9.34
C VAL A 157 -3.86 1.02 8.15
N GLN A 158 -3.22 1.80 7.28
CA GLN A 158 -3.77 2.23 6.00
C GLN A 158 -2.88 1.69 4.88
N SER A 159 -3.40 0.71 4.15
CA SER A 159 -2.68 -0.01 3.08
C SER A 159 -3.56 -0.16 1.83
N ASN A 160 -3.06 -0.84 0.81
CA ASN A 160 -3.82 -1.17 -0.39
C ASN A 160 -3.61 -2.64 -0.71
N CYS A 161 -4.70 -3.36 -1.01
CA CYS A 161 -4.60 -4.76 -1.41
C CYS A 161 -3.88 -4.85 -2.77
N GLU A 162 -2.87 -5.70 -2.88
CA GLU A 162 -2.08 -5.79 -4.11
C GLU A 162 -2.86 -6.31 -5.32
N HIS A 163 -3.95 -7.03 -5.08
CA HIS A 163 -4.81 -7.58 -6.13
C HIS A 163 -5.63 -6.52 -6.87
N HIS A 164 -5.98 -5.41 -6.21
CA HIS A 164 -6.90 -4.41 -6.78
C HIS A 164 -6.47 -2.97 -6.55
N PHE A 165 -5.41 -2.74 -5.77
CA PHE A 165 -4.89 -1.43 -5.38
C PHE A 165 -5.92 -0.59 -4.59
N VAL A 166 -6.91 -1.27 -4.01
CA VAL A 166 -8.00 -0.68 -3.21
C VAL A 166 -7.66 -0.76 -1.71
N ILE A 167 -8.18 0.20 -0.94
CA ILE A 167 -7.88 0.43 0.48
C ILE A 167 -8.07 -0.82 1.36
N ILE A 168 -7.09 -1.02 2.25
CA ILE A 168 -7.17 -1.82 3.48
C ILE A 168 -7.12 -0.83 4.64
N ASP A 169 -8.16 -0.84 5.46
CA ASP A 169 -8.37 0.09 6.58
C ASP A 169 -8.50 -0.70 7.88
N GLY A 170 -7.57 -0.51 8.81
CA GLY A 170 -7.54 -1.31 10.02
C GLY A 170 -6.60 -0.81 11.10
N ARG A 171 -6.31 -1.73 12.02
CA ARG A 171 -5.44 -1.50 13.17
C ARG A 171 -4.52 -2.67 13.43
N ALA A 172 -3.31 -2.37 13.89
CA ALA A 172 -2.37 -3.34 14.39
C ALA A 172 -2.23 -3.26 15.92
N HIS A 173 -1.94 -4.41 16.51
CA HIS A 173 -1.56 -4.57 17.89
C HIS A 173 -0.24 -5.32 17.90
N VAL A 174 0.79 -4.71 18.49
CA VAL A 174 2.14 -5.25 18.49
C VAL A 174 2.63 -5.33 19.92
N ALA A 175 3.10 -6.51 20.33
CA ALA A 175 3.71 -6.73 21.61
C ALA A 175 5.09 -7.40 21.46
N TYR A 176 5.98 -7.14 22.41
CA TYR A 176 7.23 -7.87 22.56
C TYR A 176 7.63 -7.97 24.03
N ILE A 177 8.42 -8.98 24.39
CA ILE A 177 9.04 -9.08 25.71
C ILE A 177 10.51 -8.65 25.57
N PRO A 178 10.92 -7.53 26.19
CA PRO A 178 12.29 -7.04 26.06
C PRO A 178 13.31 -8.07 26.56
N LYS A 179 14.42 -8.18 25.82
CA LYS A 179 15.66 -8.84 26.28
C LYS A 179 16.66 -7.78 26.67
N GLN A 180 17.68 -7.54 25.85
CA GLN A 180 18.69 -6.51 26.10
C GLN A 180 18.26 -5.12 25.65
N LYS A 181 17.26 -5.03 24.76
CA LYS A 181 16.84 -3.79 24.11
C LYS A 181 15.38 -3.47 24.42
N VAL A 182 15.12 -2.19 24.67
CA VAL A 182 13.78 -1.60 24.67
C VAL A 182 13.69 -0.65 23.48
N LEU A 183 12.74 -0.90 22.57
CA LEU A 183 12.48 -0.06 21.41
C LEU A 183 11.64 1.15 21.81
N GLY A 184 11.99 2.34 21.30
CA GLY A 184 11.15 3.53 21.52
C GLY A 184 9.75 3.33 20.94
N LEU A 185 8.70 3.65 21.70
CA LEU A 185 7.30 3.31 21.37
C LEU A 185 6.89 3.73 19.96
N SER A 186 7.11 5.00 19.59
CA SER A 186 6.78 5.52 18.26
C SER A 186 7.43 4.79 17.08
N LYS A 187 8.48 3.99 17.32
CA LYS A 187 9.14 3.21 16.27
C LYS A 187 8.30 2.02 15.85
N ILE A 188 7.53 1.44 16.76
CA ILE A 188 6.59 0.36 16.45
C ILE A 188 5.57 0.87 15.43
N ASN A 189 4.94 2.01 15.69
CA ASN A 189 3.96 2.62 14.78
C ASN A 189 4.57 2.91 13.40
N ARG A 190 5.80 3.43 13.35
CA ARG A 190 6.49 3.72 12.08
C ARG A 190 6.87 2.48 11.30
N ILE A 191 7.23 1.39 11.97
CA ILE A 191 7.51 0.11 11.31
C ILE A 191 6.22 -0.44 10.70
N VAL A 192 5.12 -0.45 11.46
CA VAL A 192 3.80 -0.85 10.95
C VAL A 192 3.42 0.00 9.73
N GLU A 193 3.52 1.33 9.83
CA GLU A 193 3.19 2.25 8.74
C GLU A 193 4.07 2.01 7.51
N TYR A 194 5.38 1.89 7.68
CA TYR A 194 6.31 1.64 6.58
C TYR A 194 5.94 0.39 5.78
N PHE A 195 5.60 -0.71 6.45
CA PHE A 195 5.16 -1.93 5.74
C PHE A 195 3.74 -1.80 5.18
N ALA A 196 2.83 -1.09 5.85
CA ALA A 196 1.48 -0.85 5.35
C ALA A 196 1.49 -0.01 4.06
N LYS A 197 2.51 0.83 3.85
CA LYS A 197 2.63 1.72 2.69
C LYS A 197 3.28 1.03 1.50
N ARG A 198 2.66 -0.08 1.11
CA ARG A 198 2.97 -0.96 -0.02
C ARG A 198 1.65 -1.55 -0.57
N PRO A 199 1.61 -2.04 -1.82
CA PRO A 199 0.65 -3.06 -2.19
C PRO A 199 0.87 -4.29 -1.31
N GLN A 200 -0.19 -4.79 -0.66
CA GLN A 200 -0.07 -5.83 0.37
C GLN A 200 -1.07 -6.97 0.23
N ILE A 201 -0.68 -8.08 0.85
CA ILE A 201 -1.56 -9.11 1.41
C ILE A 201 -1.47 -8.98 2.94
N GLN A 202 -2.58 -9.03 3.67
CA GLN A 202 -2.61 -8.74 5.11
C GLN A 202 -1.76 -9.74 5.92
N GLU A 203 -1.76 -11.00 5.50
CA GLU A 203 -0.94 -12.08 6.04
C GLU A 203 0.55 -11.73 5.92
N ARG A 204 0.98 -11.30 4.72
CA ARG A 204 2.38 -10.89 4.47
C ARG A 204 2.75 -9.66 5.28
N LEU A 205 1.88 -8.65 5.34
CA LEU A 205 2.07 -7.45 6.16
C LEU A 205 2.33 -7.83 7.63
N THR A 206 1.55 -8.76 8.17
CA THR A 206 1.68 -9.25 9.55
C THR A 206 3.04 -9.91 9.80
N GLU A 207 3.46 -10.78 8.88
CA GLU A 207 4.77 -11.46 8.93
C GLU A 207 5.95 -10.48 8.80
N GLN A 208 5.86 -9.50 7.89
CA GLN A 208 6.92 -8.50 7.67
C GLN A 208 7.18 -7.67 8.93
N ILE A 209 6.11 -7.22 9.60
CA ILE A 209 6.23 -6.47 10.86
C ILE A 209 6.87 -7.33 11.94
N PHE A 210 6.42 -8.59 12.08
CA PHE A 210 6.99 -9.53 13.05
C PHE A 210 8.50 -9.74 12.83
N TYR A 211 8.91 -10.11 11.61
CA TYR A 211 10.31 -10.41 11.34
C TYR A 211 11.21 -9.17 11.39
N ALA A 212 10.72 -8.00 10.99
CA ALA A 212 11.46 -6.75 11.13
C ALA A 212 11.72 -6.43 12.61
N LEU A 213 10.71 -6.57 13.46
CA LEU A 213 10.86 -6.36 14.90
C LEU A 213 11.78 -7.41 15.54
N SER A 214 11.68 -8.69 15.13
CA SER A 214 12.57 -9.75 15.63
C SER A 214 14.03 -9.41 15.32
N TYR A 215 14.30 -8.97 14.09
CA TYR A 215 15.63 -8.55 13.69
C TYR A 215 16.17 -7.36 14.51
N ILE A 216 15.35 -6.33 14.74
CA ILE A 216 15.76 -5.11 15.44
C ILE A 216 15.97 -5.36 16.94
N LEU A 217 15.06 -6.10 17.56
CA LEU A 217 15.02 -6.36 19.00
C LEU A 217 15.86 -7.57 19.43
N GLU A 218 16.30 -8.39 18.47
CA GLU A 218 17.08 -9.62 18.69
C GLU A 218 16.34 -10.59 19.63
N THR A 219 15.04 -10.75 19.41
CA THR A 219 14.18 -11.67 20.17
C THR A 219 13.04 -12.17 19.31
N GLU A 220 12.68 -13.44 19.48
CA GLU A 220 11.50 -14.03 18.85
C GLU A 220 10.23 -13.84 19.71
N ASP A 221 10.36 -13.32 20.94
CA ASP A 221 9.24 -13.04 21.84
C ASP A 221 8.47 -11.79 21.37
N ILE A 222 7.77 -11.92 20.24
CA ILE A 222 6.99 -10.88 19.57
C ILE A 222 5.62 -11.43 19.19
N ALA A 223 4.60 -10.58 19.25
CA ALA A 223 3.28 -10.85 18.73
C ALA A 223 2.79 -9.67 17.89
N VAL A 224 2.24 -9.98 16.71
CA VAL A 224 1.58 -9.00 15.83
C VAL A 224 0.18 -9.53 15.53
N VAL A 225 -0.83 -8.69 15.73
CA VAL A 225 -2.21 -8.92 15.28
C VAL A 225 -2.64 -7.74 14.44
N ILE A 226 -3.23 -7.99 13.28
CA ILE A 226 -3.86 -6.97 12.45
C ILE A 226 -5.32 -7.33 12.26
N GLN A 227 -6.21 -6.38 12.51
CA GLN A 227 -7.63 -6.46 12.18
C GLN A 227 -7.93 -5.35 11.18
N ALA A 228 -8.42 -5.69 9.99
CA ALA A 228 -8.69 -4.71 8.95
C ALA A 228 -9.91 -5.06 8.08
N LYS A 229 -10.52 -4.01 7.54
CA LYS A 229 -11.54 -4.08 6.49
C LYS A 229 -10.89 -3.91 5.13
N HIS A 230 -11.31 -4.75 4.18
CA HIS A 230 -10.81 -4.73 2.81
C HIS A 230 -11.87 -4.11 1.90
N TYR A 231 -11.59 -2.94 1.30
CA TYR A 231 -12.55 -2.30 0.41
C TYR A 231 -12.75 -3.07 -0.91
N CYS A 232 -11.80 -3.93 -1.28
CA CYS A 232 -12.00 -4.87 -2.38
C CYS A 232 -13.06 -5.96 -2.09
N VAL A 233 -13.40 -6.19 -0.82
CA VAL A 233 -14.49 -7.08 -0.37
C VAL A 233 -15.75 -6.28 -0.07
N LYS A 234 -15.60 -5.08 0.53
CA LYS A 234 -16.69 -4.25 1.02
C LYS A 234 -17.40 -3.42 -0.05
N SER A 235 -16.67 -2.80 -0.99
CA SER A 235 -17.25 -1.80 -1.91
C SER A 235 -17.43 -2.30 -3.35
N ARG A 236 -17.07 -3.57 -3.62
CA ARG A 236 -17.19 -4.20 -4.94
C ARG A 236 -17.26 -5.73 -4.78
N GLY A 237 -17.53 -6.43 -5.88
CA GLY A 237 -17.60 -7.89 -5.86
C GLY A 237 -18.71 -8.38 -4.93
N VAL A 238 -18.35 -9.11 -3.87
CA VAL A 238 -19.31 -9.63 -2.88
C VAL A 238 -19.99 -8.53 -2.05
N ALA A 239 -19.37 -7.34 -1.94
CA ALA A 239 -19.93 -6.17 -1.27
C ALA A 239 -20.35 -6.41 0.20
N ASP A 240 -19.56 -7.18 0.96
CA ASP A 240 -19.84 -7.46 2.38
C ASP A 240 -19.41 -6.28 3.25
N VAL A 241 -20.39 -5.55 3.78
CA VAL A 241 -20.18 -4.35 4.60
C VAL A 241 -19.84 -4.63 6.06
N ASN A 242 -20.05 -5.85 6.53
CA ASN A 242 -19.95 -6.23 7.93
C ASN A 242 -18.62 -6.92 8.25
N SER A 243 -18.09 -7.70 7.30
CA SER A 243 -16.87 -8.47 7.52
C SER A 243 -15.64 -7.61 7.83
N ASP A 244 -14.76 -8.16 8.65
CA ASP A 244 -13.36 -7.76 8.78
C ASP A 244 -12.48 -9.02 8.81
N THR A 245 -11.17 -8.83 8.66
CA THR A 245 -10.20 -9.92 8.62
C THR A 245 -9.16 -9.72 9.71
N VAL A 246 -8.93 -10.78 10.49
CA VAL A 246 -7.90 -10.82 11.54
C VAL A 246 -6.78 -11.75 11.13
N THR A 247 -5.54 -11.25 11.16
CA THR A 247 -4.32 -12.04 10.96
C THR A 247 -3.43 -11.91 12.19
N SER A 248 -2.64 -12.94 12.48
CA SER A 248 -1.69 -12.90 13.58
C SER A 248 -0.39 -13.64 13.29
N LYS A 249 0.71 -13.14 13.81
CA LYS A 249 2.00 -13.82 13.86
C LYS A 249 2.53 -13.76 15.29
N LEU A 250 2.68 -14.94 15.90
CA LEU A 250 3.16 -15.11 17.27
C LEU A 250 4.51 -15.83 17.24
N GLY A 251 5.46 -15.35 18.03
CA GLY A 251 6.78 -15.96 18.20
C GLY A 251 7.14 -16.14 19.67
N GLY A 252 8.14 -17.00 19.92
CA GLY A 252 8.69 -17.22 21.24
C GLY A 252 7.62 -17.55 22.29
N LEU A 253 7.65 -16.87 23.42
CA LEU A 253 6.68 -17.03 24.50
C LEU A 253 5.24 -16.77 24.08
N PHE A 254 4.97 -15.86 23.13
CA PHE A 254 3.60 -15.64 22.64
C PHE A 254 3.05 -16.84 21.86
N LEU A 255 3.92 -17.68 21.29
CA LEU A 255 3.52 -18.90 20.59
C LEU A 255 3.48 -20.11 21.54
N HIS A 256 4.50 -20.26 22.37
CA HIS A 256 4.74 -21.48 23.16
C HIS A 256 4.15 -21.44 24.58
N SER A 257 3.88 -20.26 25.14
CA SER A 257 3.23 -20.12 26.46
C SER A 257 1.76 -19.77 26.28
N THR A 258 0.88 -20.71 26.63
CA THR A 258 -0.58 -20.47 26.64
C THR A 258 -0.93 -19.29 27.54
N ALA A 259 -0.29 -19.14 28.70
CA ALA A 259 -0.56 -18.05 29.63
C ALA A 259 -0.24 -16.68 29.00
N THR A 260 0.94 -16.54 28.39
CA THR A 260 1.38 -15.31 27.71
C THR A 260 0.50 -14.99 26.50
N ARG A 261 0.15 -16.01 25.70
CA ARG A 261 -0.77 -15.85 24.57
C ARG A 261 -2.16 -15.38 25.01
N SER A 262 -2.71 -15.99 26.06
CA SER A 262 -4.00 -15.61 26.62
C SER A 262 -3.98 -14.20 27.22
N GLU A 263 -2.90 -13.81 27.90
CA GLU A 263 -2.71 -12.44 28.38
C GLU A 263 -2.73 -11.43 27.23
N PHE A 264 -1.91 -11.64 26.20
CA PHE A 264 -1.87 -10.79 25.01
C PHE A 264 -3.23 -10.65 24.33
N MET A 265 -3.91 -11.77 24.04
CA MET A 265 -5.20 -11.76 23.35
C MET A 265 -6.32 -11.09 24.17
N ARG A 266 -6.27 -11.17 25.51
CA ARG A 266 -7.20 -10.41 26.37
C ARG A 266 -6.97 -8.91 26.24
N VAL A 267 -5.72 -8.46 26.21
CA VAL A 267 -5.39 -7.03 26.08
C VAL A 267 -5.76 -6.51 24.69
N VAL A 268 -5.54 -7.28 23.62
CA VAL A 268 -5.97 -6.95 22.24
C VAL A 268 -7.47 -6.65 22.19
N ASN A 269 -8.29 -7.48 22.83
CA ASN A 269 -9.75 -7.37 22.81
C ASN A 269 -10.31 -6.41 23.88
N SER A 270 -9.47 -5.83 24.74
CA SER A 270 -9.92 -4.90 25.78
C SER A 270 -10.22 -3.52 25.22
N VAL A 271 -11.28 -2.88 25.72
CA VAL A 271 -11.64 -1.51 25.41
C VAL A 271 -10.86 -0.56 26.35
N ILE A 272 -10.23 0.47 25.80
CA ILE A 272 -9.82 1.63 26.62
C ILE A 272 -11.09 2.44 26.83
N ALA A 273 -11.57 2.51 28.07
CA ALA A 273 -12.66 3.43 28.40
C ALA A 273 -12.21 4.86 28.05
N PRO A 274 -13.08 5.66 27.41
CA PRO A 274 -12.75 7.03 26.98
C PRO A 274 -12.33 7.93 28.15
#